data_AF-A0A1H6K5V3-F1
#
_entry.id   AF-A0A1H6K5V3-F1
#
_cell.length_a   1.000
_cell.length_b   1.000
_cell.length_c   1.000
_cell.angle_alpha   90.00
_cell.angle_beta   90.00
_cell.angle_gamma   90.00
#
_symmetry.space_group_name_H-M   'P 1'
#
loop_
_entity.id
_entity.type
_entity.pdbx_description
1 polymer ?
#
loop_
_entity_poly.entity_id
_entity_poly.type
_entity_poly.pdbx_seq_one_letter_code
_entity_poly.pdbx_strand_id
1 'polypeptide(L)'
;MEYAGSAKSEQWAEERILTGVYSVCVAAQRFFQQAAQQVADGNLRYKFLELSNLHGATAQQLPVAAKQEAIPQDYSSELAAVQFWYLHQQAALHNQPMAQSMLTELAGLLQQQLHVLKQLIRAVHSRTTKVTLAHLSAALQMASDQLQPLLKVLPVGRQNLQTKN
;
A
#
# COMPACT_ATOMS: atom_id res chain seq x y z
N MET A 1 3.95 -30.03 31.58
CA MET A 1 3.09 -29.91 30.37
C MET A 1 2.82 -28.43 30.13
N GLU A 2 3.70 -27.72 29.43
CA GLU A 2 3.59 -26.26 29.23
C GLU A 2 3.93 -25.81 27.79
N TYR A 3 3.85 -26.70 26.79
CA TYR A 3 4.22 -26.36 25.41
C TYR A 3 3.07 -25.82 24.55
N ALA A 4 1.81 -25.94 24.99
CA ALA A 4 0.64 -25.56 24.18
C ALA A 4 0.28 -24.05 24.26
N GLY A 5 0.82 -23.32 25.25
CA GLY A 5 0.54 -21.90 25.45
C GLY A 5 1.30 -20.99 24.49
N SER A 6 2.56 -21.31 24.19
CA SER A 6 3.44 -20.49 23.33
C SER A 6 2.96 -20.48 21.88
N ALA A 7 2.65 -21.65 21.32
CA ALA A 7 2.28 -21.79 19.91
C ALA A 7 0.95 -21.09 19.57
N LYS A 8 -0.02 -21.07 20.51
CA LYS A 8 -1.28 -20.35 20.31
C LYS A 8 -1.06 -18.83 20.33
N SER A 9 -0.20 -18.34 21.22
CA SER A 9 0.14 -16.91 21.30
C SER A 9 0.83 -16.41 20.03
N GLU A 10 1.76 -17.20 19.48
CA GLU A 10 2.50 -16.86 18.25
C GLU A 10 1.57 -16.86 17.02
N GLN A 11 0.67 -17.85 16.93
CA GLN A 11 -0.31 -17.93 15.86
C GLN A 11 -1.25 -16.70 15.87
N TRP A 12 -1.74 -16.29 17.04
CA TRP A 12 -2.62 -15.12 17.17
C TRP A 12 -1.89 -13.82 16.80
N ALA A 13 -0.61 -13.70 17.14
CA ALA A 13 0.21 -12.56 16.75
C ALA A 13 0.42 -12.50 15.24
N GLU A 14 0.69 -13.64 14.59
CA GLU A 14 0.80 -13.74 13.13
C GLU A 14 -0.53 -13.39 12.45
N GLU A 15 -1.66 -13.93 12.92
CA GLU A 15 -2.98 -13.62 12.38
C GLU A 15 -3.29 -12.12 12.43
N ARG A 16 -3.00 -11.44 13.56
CA ARG A 16 -3.14 -9.98 13.69
C ARG A 16 -2.31 -9.20 12.69
N ILE A 17 -1.05 -9.60 12.50
CA ILE A 17 -0.16 -9.00 11.50
C ILE A 17 -0.76 -9.13 10.10
N LEU A 18 -1.25 -10.33 9.76
CA LEU A 18 -1.80 -10.60 8.43
C LEU A 18 -3.12 -9.87 8.19
N THR A 19 -3.95 -9.68 9.21
CA THR A 19 -5.15 -8.83 9.15
C THR A 19 -4.79 -7.36 8.88
N GLY A 20 -3.71 -6.86 9.50
CA GLY A 20 -3.18 -5.51 9.20
C GLY A 20 -2.71 -5.39 7.75
N VAL A 21 -1.93 -6.36 7.25
CA VAL A 21 -1.49 -6.37 5.85
C VAL A 21 -2.67 -6.44 4.88
N TYR A 22 -3.66 -7.30 5.16
CA TYR A 22 -4.88 -7.40 4.37
C TYR A 22 -5.60 -6.05 4.30
N SER A 23 -5.78 -5.40 5.44
CA SER A 23 -6.47 -4.10 5.55
C SER A 23 -5.76 -2.99 4.76
N VAL A 24 -4.43 -2.94 4.82
CA VAL A 24 -3.61 -2.03 4.00
C VAL A 24 -3.76 -2.35 2.52
N CYS A 25 -3.72 -3.63 2.13
CA CYS A 25 -3.88 -4.02 0.73
C CYS A 25 -5.24 -3.62 0.16
N VAL A 26 -6.33 -3.82 0.91
CA VAL A 26 -7.67 -3.40 0.48
C VAL A 26 -7.77 -1.88 0.34
N ALA A 27 -7.23 -1.12 1.30
CA ALA A 27 -7.24 0.34 1.23
C ALA A 27 -6.39 0.86 0.05
N ALA A 28 -5.18 0.34 -0.12
CA ALA A 28 -4.28 0.69 -1.21
C ALA A 28 -4.88 0.35 -2.58
N GLN A 29 -5.48 -0.84 -2.74
CA GLN A 29 -6.15 -1.24 -3.98
C GLN A 29 -7.18 -0.20 -4.42
N ARG A 30 -8.07 0.21 -3.50
CA ARG A 30 -9.14 1.17 -3.77
C ARG A 30 -8.58 2.56 -4.09
N PHE A 31 -7.61 3.02 -3.29
CA PHE A 31 -6.91 4.28 -3.54
C PHE A 31 -6.30 4.31 -4.95
N PHE A 32 -5.50 3.31 -5.31
CA PHE A 32 -4.82 3.28 -6.60
C PHE A 32 -5.78 3.14 -7.78
N GLN A 33 -6.87 2.39 -7.61
CA GLN A 33 -7.93 2.30 -8.63
C GLN A 33 -8.55 3.67 -8.90
N GLN A 34 -8.88 4.42 -7.85
CA GLN A 34 -9.45 5.76 -7.97
C GLN A 34 -8.43 6.78 -8.49
N ALA A 35 -7.19 6.72 -8.01
CA ALA A 35 -6.09 7.55 -8.47
C ALA A 35 -5.85 7.41 -9.98
N ALA A 36 -5.89 6.18 -10.51
CA ALA A 36 -5.74 5.91 -11.94
C ALA A 36 -6.82 6.60 -12.79
N GLN A 37 -8.04 6.73 -12.26
CA GLN A 37 -9.14 7.40 -12.97
C GLN A 37 -8.96 8.92 -13.05
N GLN A 38 -8.19 9.51 -12.12
CA GLN A 38 -8.05 10.96 -12.01
C GLN A 38 -6.75 11.51 -12.58
N VAL A 39 -5.71 10.70 -12.67
CA VAL A 39 -4.42 11.14 -13.21
C VAL A 39 -4.51 11.29 -14.74
N ALA A 40 -4.06 12.43 -15.25
CA ALA A 40 -4.06 12.70 -16.70
C ALA A 40 -2.93 11.95 -17.44
N ASP A 41 -1.78 11.81 -16.78
CA ASP A 41 -0.59 11.14 -17.33
C ASP A 41 -0.84 9.63 -17.52
N GLY A 42 -0.63 9.14 -18.75
CA GLY A 42 -0.88 7.74 -19.10
C GLY A 42 0.08 6.75 -18.44
N ASN A 43 1.34 7.15 -18.20
CA ASN A 43 2.33 6.29 -17.54
C ASN A 43 2.00 6.15 -16.05
N LEU A 44 1.64 7.26 -15.39
CA LEU A 44 1.18 7.22 -13.99
C LEU A 44 -0.11 6.42 -13.85
N ARG A 45 -1.06 6.60 -14.78
CA ARG A 45 -2.31 5.80 -14.80
C ARG A 45 -2.00 4.31 -14.86
N TYR A 46 -1.13 3.89 -15.78
CA TYR A 46 -0.73 2.50 -15.92
C TYR A 46 -0.10 1.97 -14.62
N LYS A 47 0.81 2.74 -14.02
CA LYS A 47 1.47 2.37 -12.75
C LYS A 47 0.50 2.24 -11.58
N PHE A 48 -0.49 3.13 -11.48
CA PHE A 48 -1.52 3.01 -10.45
C PHE A 48 -2.42 1.80 -10.66
N LEU A 49 -2.79 1.47 -11.90
CA LEU A 49 -3.53 0.23 -12.16
C LEU A 49 -2.72 -1.01 -11.79
N GLU A 50 -1.43 -1.04 -12.13
CA GLU A 50 -0.51 -2.12 -11.75
C GLU A 50 -0.44 -2.27 -10.21
N LEU A 51 -0.29 -1.16 -9.48
CA LEU A 51 -0.29 -1.15 -8.02
C LEU A 51 -1.63 -1.59 -7.42
N SER A 52 -2.75 -1.17 -8.01
CA SER A 52 -4.08 -1.60 -7.57
C SER A 52 -4.24 -3.11 -7.69
N ASN A 53 -3.87 -3.68 -8.85
CA ASN A 53 -3.94 -5.10 -9.12
C ASN A 53 -3.02 -5.91 -8.19
N LEU A 54 -1.80 -5.43 -7.95
CA LEU A 54 -0.84 -6.05 -7.04
C LEU A 54 -1.40 -6.19 -5.62
N HIS A 55 -1.96 -5.10 -5.08
CA HIS A 55 -2.56 -5.11 -3.74
C HIS A 55 -3.80 -6.00 -3.68
N GLY A 56 -4.67 -5.95 -4.70
CA GLY A 56 -5.84 -6.83 -4.79
C GLY A 56 -5.47 -8.31 -4.85
N ALA A 57 -4.50 -8.69 -5.68
CA ALA A 57 -4.01 -10.06 -5.78
C ALA A 57 -3.38 -10.53 -4.46
N THR A 58 -2.60 -9.67 -3.80
CA THR A 58 -2.01 -9.99 -2.49
C THR A 58 -3.10 -10.22 -1.44
N ALA A 59 -4.09 -9.33 -1.34
CA ALA A 59 -5.21 -9.49 -0.41
C ALA A 59 -5.97 -10.80 -0.63
N GLN A 60 -6.13 -11.23 -1.89
CA GLN A 60 -6.78 -12.51 -2.22
C GLN A 60 -5.94 -13.72 -1.81
N GLN A 61 -4.61 -13.65 -1.93
CA GLN A 61 -3.69 -14.74 -1.61
C GLN A 61 -3.40 -14.90 -0.11
N LEU A 62 -3.76 -13.93 0.72
CA LEU A 62 -3.63 -14.05 2.17
C LEU A 62 -4.58 -15.12 2.76
N PRO A 63 -4.21 -15.76 3.88
CA PRO A 63 -5.05 -16.76 4.55
C PRO A 63 -6.44 -16.23 4.89
N VAL A 64 -7.45 -17.12 4.89
CA VAL A 64 -8.85 -16.74 5.21
C VAL A 64 -8.99 -16.13 6.60
N ALA A 65 -8.20 -16.60 7.58
CA ALA A 65 -8.16 -16.05 8.93
C ALA A 65 -7.81 -14.54 8.95
N ALA A 66 -6.95 -14.09 8.03
CA ALA A 66 -6.60 -12.68 7.89
C ALA A 66 -7.70 -11.80 7.28
N LYS A 67 -8.76 -12.42 6.73
CA LYS A 67 -9.90 -11.77 6.07
C LYS A 67 -11.13 -11.68 6.98
N GLN A 68 -11.19 -12.49 8.04
CA GLN A 68 -12.31 -12.53 8.97
C GLN A 68 -12.14 -11.40 10.00
N GLU A 69 -13.16 -10.56 10.08
CA GLU A 69 -13.28 -9.31 10.85
C GLU A 69 -11.97 -8.57 11.13
N ALA A 70 -11.69 -7.58 10.28
CA ALA A 70 -10.76 -6.49 10.56
C ALA A 70 -11.28 -5.64 11.73
N ILE A 71 -11.34 -6.23 12.92
CA ILE A 71 -11.49 -5.48 14.16
C ILE A 71 -10.20 -4.66 14.31
N PRO A 72 -10.28 -3.34 14.56
CA PRO A 72 -9.11 -2.52 14.80
C PRO A 72 -8.45 -2.98 16.10
N GLN A 73 -7.50 -3.90 16.01
CA GLN A 73 -6.72 -4.39 17.13
C GLN A 73 -5.24 -4.29 16.81
N ASP A 74 -4.46 -3.72 17.74
CA ASP A 74 -3.02 -3.43 17.72
C ASP A 74 -2.20 -4.36 16.80
N TYR A 75 -2.17 -4.04 15.52
CA TYR A 75 -1.06 -4.39 14.64
C TYR A 75 -0.15 -3.16 14.58
N SER A 76 1.06 -3.30 14.04
CA SER A 76 2.09 -2.24 14.04
C SER A 76 1.47 -0.86 13.76
N SER A 77 1.78 0.12 14.62
CA SER A 77 1.28 1.50 14.50
C SER A 77 1.65 2.10 13.15
N GLU A 78 2.78 1.67 12.56
CA GLU A 78 3.20 2.06 11.23
C GLU A 78 2.26 1.52 10.13
N LEU A 79 1.81 0.26 10.20
CA LEU A 79 0.81 -0.26 9.23
C LEU A 79 -0.53 0.48 9.38
N ALA A 80 -0.95 0.79 10.61
CA ALA A 80 -2.19 1.52 10.85
C ALA A 80 -2.12 2.94 10.26
N ALA A 81 -0.98 3.61 10.42
CA ALA A 81 -0.73 4.90 9.80
C ALA A 81 -0.76 4.82 8.26
N VAL A 82 -0.17 3.78 7.66
CA VAL A 82 -0.21 3.56 6.21
C VAL A 82 -1.64 3.34 5.73
N GLN A 83 -2.43 2.50 6.42
CA GLN A 83 -3.84 2.28 6.09
C GLN A 83 -4.62 3.59 6.17
N PHE A 84 -4.46 4.32 7.27
CA PHE A 84 -5.15 5.58 7.51
C PHE A 84 -4.87 6.59 6.40
N TRP A 85 -3.61 6.72 5.97
CA TRP A 85 -3.24 7.60 4.87
C TRP A 85 -3.99 7.22 3.59
N TYR A 86 -4.01 5.95 3.19
CA TYR A 86 -4.73 5.53 1.97
C TYR A 86 -6.23 5.86 2.05
N LEU A 87 -6.88 5.58 3.18
CA LEU A 87 -8.30 5.86 3.38
C LEU A 87 -8.58 7.37 3.35
N HIS A 88 -7.73 8.17 4.01
CA HIS A 88 -7.87 9.61 4.05
C HIS A 88 -7.72 10.24 2.65
N GLN A 89 -6.68 9.82 1.91
CA GLN A 89 -6.45 10.34 0.56
C GLN A 89 -7.50 9.87 -0.44
N GLN A 90 -8.01 8.63 -0.30
CA GLN A 90 -9.12 8.15 -1.11
C GLN A 90 -10.38 9.05 -0.94
N ALA A 91 -10.69 9.43 0.31
CA ALA A 91 -11.80 10.34 0.59
C ALA A 91 -11.54 11.75 0.01
N ALA A 92 -10.31 12.25 0.09
CA ALA A 92 -9.92 13.52 -0.51
C ALA A 92 -10.05 13.53 -2.04
N LEU A 93 -9.60 12.46 -2.70
CA LEU A 93 -9.73 12.27 -4.14
C LEU A 93 -11.19 12.30 -4.61
N HIS A 94 -12.14 11.93 -3.76
CA HIS A 94 -13.56 11.96 -4.13
C HIS A 94 -14.07 13.39 -4.37
N ASN A 95 -13.41 14.38 -3.78
CA ASN A 95 -13.82 15.79 -3.82
C ASN A 95 -12.88 16.66 -4.67
N GLN A 96 -11.64 16.23 -4.88
CA GLN A 96 -10.61 17.02 -5.54
C GLN A 96 -9.71 16.16 -6.43
N PRO A 97 -9.23 16.69 -7.57
CA PRO A 97 -8.27 16.00 -8.40
C PRO A 97 -6.96 15.77 -7.65
N MET A 98 -6.25 14.71 -8.02
CA MET A 98 -4.97 14.34 -7.42
C MET A 98 -3.95 15.50 -7.49
N ALA A 99 -3.52 15.95 -6.31
CA ALA A 99 -2.51 17.01 -6.17
C ALA A 99 -1.08 16.46 -6.22
N GLN A 100 -0.13 17.30 -6.64
CA GLN A 100 1.30 16.96 -6.66
C GLN A 100 1.87 16.65 -5.26
N SER A 101 1.34 17.31 -4.22
CA SER A 101 1.71 17.03 -2.82
C SER A 101 1.40 15.58 -2.44
N MET A 102 0.20 15.10 -2.80
CA MET A 102 -0.22 13.72 -2.55
C MET A 102 0.71 12.71 -3.22
N LEU A 103 1.17 13.00 -4.44
CA LEU A 103 2.14 12.17 -5.15
C LEU A 103 3.50 12.11 -4.45
N THR A 104 3.95 13.23 -3.89
CA THR A 104 5.22 13.30 -3.16
C THR A 104 5.14 12.53 -1.84
N GLU A 105 4.03 12.70 -1.10
CA GLU A 105 3.74 11.93 0.11
C GLU A 105 3.66 10.43 -0.15
N LEU A 106 3.03 10.03 -1.27
CA LEU A 106 2.91 8.64 -1.68
C LEU A 106 4.27 7.94 -1.80
N ALA A 107 5.29 8.62 -2.33
CA ALA A 107 6.62 8.03 -2.45
C ALA A 107 7.23 7.70 -1.08
N GLY A 108 7.06 8.59 -0.08
CA GLY A 108 7.48 8.33 1.29
C GLY A 108 6.67 7.21 1.94
N LEU A 109 5.35 7.19 1.71
CA LEU A 109 4.45 6.17 2.22
C LEU A 109 4.81 4.76 1.71
N LEU A 110 5.13 4.63 0.41
CA LEU A 110 5.53 3.34 -0.18
C LEU A 110 6.82 2.81 0.44
N GLN A 111 7.78 3.69 0.75
CA GLN A 111 9.00 3.31 1.47
C GLN A 111 8.69 2.86 2.90
N GLN A 112 7.79 3.56 3.61
CA GLN A 112 7.33 3.16 4.94
C GLN A 112 6.63 1.79 4.90
N GLN A 113 5.69 1.59 3.96
CA GLN A 113 5.00 0.30 3.78
C GLN A 113 6.00 -0.82 3.51
N LEU A 114 6.99 -0.58 2.65
CA LEU A 114 8.03 -1.56 2.34
C LEU A 114 8.90 -1.90 3.55
N HIS A 115 9.29 -0.91 4.35
CA HIS A 115 10.07 -1.12 5.56
C HIS A 115 9.33 -2.06 6.53
N VAL A 116 8.05 -1.77 6.77
CA VAL A 116 7.22 -2.55 7.67
C VAL A 116 7.00 -3.96 7.12
N LEU A 117 6.67 -4.12 5.84
CA LEU A 117 6.52 -5.46 5.23
C LEU A 117 7.78 -6.32 5.37
N LYS A 118 8.97 -5.74 5.20
CA LYS A 118 10.25 -6.47 5.40
C LYS A 118 10.42 -6.98 6.83
N GLN A 119 9.96 -6.22 7.83
CA GLN A 119 9.95 -6.67 9.22
C GLN A 119 8.93 -7.78 9.44
N LEU A 120 7.71 -7.64 8.89
CA LEU A 120 6.63 -8.61 9.06
C LEU A 120 6.94 -9.97 8.41
N ILE A 121 7.61 -9.99 7.25
CA ILE A 121 8.05 -11.24 6.61
C ILE A 121 8.90 -12.11 7.56
N ARG A 122 9.67 -11.49 8.45
CA ARG A 122 10.50 -12.21 9.43
C ARG A 122 9.68 -12.83 10.56
N ALA A 123 8.52 -12.25 10.87
CA ALA A 123 7.63 -12.68 11.96
C ALA A 123 6.61 -13.75 11.55
N VAL A 124 6.39 -13.94 10.25
CA VAL A 124 5.45 -14.94 9.70
C VAL A 124 6.09 -16.33 9.71
N HIS A 125 5.37 -17.39 10.06
CA HIS A 125 5.90 -18.76 10.01
C HIS A 125 5.60 -19.44 8.68
N SER A 126 4.42 -19.19 8.11
CA SER A 126 3.98 -19.79 6.85
C SER A 126 4.89 -19.43 5.67
N ARG A 127 5.49 -20.46 5.03
CA ARG A 127 6.34 -20.29 3.84
C ARG A 127 5.57 -19.64 2.68
N THR A 128 4.32 -20.07 2.46
CA THR A 128 3.47 -19.52 1.40
C THR A 128 3.23 -18.03 1.63
N THR A 129 2.87 -17.66 2.85
CA THR A 129 2.64 -16.26 3.22
C THR A 129 3.91 -15.43 3.07
N LYS A 130 5.07 -15.94 3.49
CA LYS A 130 6.37 -15.28 3.27
C LYS A 130 6.63 -14.99 1.79
N VAL A 131 6.37 -15.95 0.91
CA VAL A 131 6.56 -15.78 -0.54
C VAL A 131 5.62 -14.70 -1.08
N THR A 132 4.34 -14.72 -0.71
CA THR A 132 3.37 -13.69 -1.09
C THR A 132 3.82 -12.29 -0.64
N LEU A 133 4.23 -12.15 0.61
CA LEU A 133 4.69 -10.87 1.16
C LEU A 133 6.02 -10.41 0.55
N ALA A 134 6.91 -11.33 0.22
CA ALA A 134 8.17 -11.03 -0.46
C ALA A 134 7.91 -10.54 -1.90
N HIS A 135 6.98 -11.17 -2.63
CA HIS A 135 6.54 -10.69 -3.94
C HIS A 135 5.94 -9.28 -3.86
N LEU A 136 5.05 -9.03 -2.90
CA LEU A 136 4.50 -7.69 -2.66
C LEU A 136 5.63 -6.69 -2.38
N SER A 137 6.58 -7.04 -1.51
CA SER A 137 7.71 -6.17 -1.16
C SER A 137 8.60 -5.84 -2.36
N ALA A 138 8.93 -6.83 -3.18
CA ALA A 138 9.74 -6.63 -4.38
C ALA A 138 9.02 -5.72 -5.39
N ALA A 139 7.72 -5.95 -5.60
CA ALA A 139 6.91 -5.13 -6.50
C ALA A 139 6.75 -3.69 -6.00
N LEU A 140 6.57 -3.47 -4.69
CA LEU A 140 6.55 -2.13 -4.08
C LEU A 140 7.89 -1.41 -4.21
N GLN A 141 9.01 -2.12 -4.07
CA GLN A 141 10.34 -1.55 -4.30
C GLN A 141 10.47 -1.07 -5.74
N MET A 142 10.17 -1.92 -6.73
CA MET A 142 10.22 -1.54 -8.14
C MET A 142 9.28 -0.37 -8.46
N ALA A 143 8.07 -0.36 -7.90
CA ALA A 143 7.13 0.73 -8.10
C ALA A 143 7.64 2.04 -7.49
N SER A 144 8.26 1.99 -6.30
CA SER A 144 8.87 3.17 -5.66
C SER A 144 10.01 3.74 -6.52
N ASP A 145 10.87 2.87 -7.04
CA ASP A 145 12.01 3.23 -7.88
C ASP A 145 11.55 3.82 -9.23
N GLN A 146 10.41 3.37 -9.75
CA GLN A 146 9.83 3.87 -11.00
C GLN A 146 8.98 5.14 -10.83
N LEU A 147 8.32 5.30 -9.67
CA LEU A 147 7.53 6.49 -9.38
C LEU A 147 8.43 7.71 -9.13
N GLN A 148 9.54 7.55 -8.40
CA GLN A 148 10.42 8.69 -8.07
C GLN A 148 10.87 9.52 -9.30
N PRO A 149 11.32 8.92 -10.42
CA PRO A 149 11.63 9.66 -11.63
C PRO A 149 10.41 10.35 -12.25
N LEU A 150 9.24 9.67 -12.28
CA LEU A 150 8.01 10.24 -12.84
C LEU A 150 7.58 11.49 -12.07
N LEU A 151 7.76 11.51 -10.75
CA LEU A 151 7.42 12.65 -9.90
C LEU A 151 8.34 13.86 -10.09
N LYS A 152 9.61 13.63 -10.45
CA LYS A 152 10.59 14.71 -10.72
C LYS A 152 10.37 15.40 -12.06
N VAL A 153 9.68 14.74 -13.00
CA VAL A 153 9.50 15.22 -14.39
C VAL A 153 8.13 15.88 -14.60
N LEU A 154 7.22 15.82 -13.63
CA LEU A 154 5.92 16.50 -13.74
C LEU A 154 6.14 18.02 -13.81
N PRO A 155 5.76 18.69 -14.93
CA PRO A 155 5.98 20.11 -15.08
C PRO A 155 5.13 20.87 -14.06
N VAL A 156 5.79 21.74 -13.28
CA VAL A 156 5.15 22.75 -12.43
C VAL A 156 4.40 23.72 -13.34
N GLY A 157 3.14 23.42 -13.63
CA GLY A 157 2.22 24.31 -14.33
C GLY A 157 2.61 24.60 -15.79
N ARG A 158 1.72 24.23 -16.73
CA ARG A 158 1.65 25.00 -17.98
C ARG A 158 1.17 26.41 -17.64
N GLN A 159 2.09 27.30 -17.27
CA GLN A 159 1.88 28.72 -17.46
C GLN A 159 1.93 28.96 -18.97
N ASN A 160 0.76 29.01 -19.60
CA ASN A 160 0.62 29.55 -20.94
C ASN A 160 0.95 31.05 -20.88
N LEU A 161 2.25 31.38 -20.87
CA LEU A 161 2.75 32.70 -21.23
C LEU A 161 2.71 32.80 -22.75
N GLN A 162 1.51 32.96 -23.32
CA GLN A 162 1.40 33.55 -24.64
C GLN A 162 1.45 35.07 -24.46
N THR A 163 2.68 35.58 -24.46
CA THR A 163 2.97 37.00 -24.63
C THR A 163 2.44 37.46 -25.98
N LYS A 164 1.58 38.46 -25.91
CA LYS A 164 1.14 39.29 -27.04
C LYS A 164 2.36 40.05 -27.58
N ASN A 165 2.64 39.93 -28.87
CA ASN A 165 3.32 40.93 -29.70
C ASN A 165 2.88 40.73 -31.15
#